data_AF-A0A1V6K2C9-F1
#
_entry.id   AF-A0A1V6K2C9-F1
#
_cell.length_a   1.000
_cell.length_b   1.000
_cell.length_c   1.000
_cell.angle_alpha   90.00
_cell.angle_beta   90.00
_cell.angle_gamma   90.00
#
_symmetry.space_group_name_H-M   'P 1'
#
loop_
_entity.id
_entity.type
_entity.pdbx_description
1 polymer ?
#
loop_
_entity_poly.entity_id
_entity_poly.type
_entity_poly.pdbx_seq_one_letter_code
_entity_poly.pdbx_strand_id
1 'polypeptide(L)'
;MAFIEGALGETVIPLCAALAAQEHGDARRALDLLRVSGELADRENAAGVGEKHVRMAQEKIETDSMVECVSTLPTQSKAVLYAMLILEQMGKRIFTSGEVTVVYREIARLIDLDVLTHRRITDLISELNMLGVINTRVVSRGRYGRTKEMWFDATTSKIEEVITRDPRLVDQRLKELDINRLRAMFR
;
A
#
# COMPACT_ATOMS: atom_id res chain seq x y z
N MET A 1 17.43 13.40 26.84
CA MET A 1 17.49 14.86 26.65
C MET A 1 16.37 15.23 25.68
N ALA A 2 15.19 15.60 26.19
CA ALA A 2 14.07 15.99 25.34
C ALA A 2 13.92 17.51 25.44
N PHE A 3 14.02 18.20 24.30
CA PHE A 3 13.88 19.65 24.14
C PHE A 3 15.07 20.49 24.64
N ILE A 4 16.22 20.34 23.96
CA ILE A 4 17.29 21.34 24.02
C ILE A 4 16.82 22.59 23.26
N GLU A 5 17.05 23.77 23.82
CA GLU A 5 16.74 25.04 23.16
C GLU A 5 17.47 25.14 21.81
N GLY A 6 16.74 25.46 20.74
CA GLY A 6 17.26 25.47 19.37
C GLY A 6 17.27 24.11 18.65
N ALA A 7 16.80 23.03 19.26
CA ALA A 7 16.73 21.71 18.62
C ALA A 7 15.65 21.59 17.53
N LEU A 8 14.69 22.50 17.48
CA LEU A 8 13.60 22.53 16.49
C LEU A 8 13.74 23.78 15.62
N GLY A 9 13.71 23.61 14.30
CA GLY A 9 13.53 24.74 13.38
C GLY A 9 12.17 25.42 13.57
N GLU A 10 12.11 26.73 13.39
CA GLU A 10 10.91 27.55 13.64
C GLU A 10 9.67 27.08 12.87
N THR A 11 9.86 26.47 11.70
CA THR A 11 8.77 25.99 10.83
C THR A 11 8.28 24.58 11.17
N VAL A 12 8.97 23.84 12.05
CA VAL A 12 8.63 22.44 12.37
C VAL A 12 7.26 22.34 13.04
N ILE A 13 7.03 23.11 14.12
CA ILE A 13 5.76 23.05 14.85
C ILE A 13 4.58 23.51 13.97
N PRO A 14 4.66 24.65 13.24
CA PRO A 14 3.62 25.05 12.30
C PRO A 14 3.34 23.98 11.23
N LEU A 15 4.38 23.35 10.68
CA LEU A 15 4.23 22.32 9.66
C LEU A 15 3.53 21.07 10.22
N CYS A 16 3.93 20.59 11.40
CA CYS A 16 3.26 19.46 12.05
C CYS A 16 1.78 19.75 12.33
N ALA A 17 1.46 20.96 12.81
CA ALA A 17 0.09 21.38 13.04
C ALA A 17 -0.73 21.44 11.74
N ALA A 18 -0.16 22.01 10.67
CA ALA A 18 -0.82 22.11 9.37
C ALA A 18 -1.12 20.73 8.76
N LEU A 19 -0.16 19.79 8.81
CA LEU A 19 -0.33 18.43 8.31
C LEU A 19 -1.38 17.65 9.11
N ALA A 20 -1.38 17.78 10.44
CA ALA A 20 -2.40 17.16 11.27
C ALA A 20 -3.80 17.73 11.01
N ALA A 21 -3.91 19.04 10.79
CA ALA A 21 -5.15 19.72 10.46
C ALA A 21 -5.71 19.30 9.10
N GLN A 22 -4.86 19.03 8.11
CA GLN A 22 -5.28 18.61 6.77
C GLN A 22 -5.96 17.25 6.75
N GLU A 23 -5.46 16.29 7.55
CA GLU A 23 -6.01 14.93 7.57
C GLU A 23 -7.31 14.89 8.36
N HIS A 24 -7.32 15.33 9.63
CA HIS A 24 -8.53 15.31 10.49
C HIS A 24 -8.50 16.29 11.69
N GLY A 25 -7.40 17.02 11.92
CA GLY A 25 -7.25 17.89 13.09
C GLY A 25 -6.95 17.17 14.40
N ASP A 26 -6.27 16.00 14.36
CA ASP A 26 -5.92 15.24 15.56
C ASP A 26 -4.56 15.67 16.16
N ALA A 27 -4.58 16.19 17.39
CA ALA A 27 -3.38 16.59 18.11
C ALA A 27 -2.42 15.42 18.38
N ARG A 28 -2.92 14.18 18.54
CA ARG A 28 -2.07 12.99 18.69
C ARG A 28 -1.23 12.78 17.45
N ARG A 29 -1.80 13.02 16.27
CA ARG A 29 -1.06 12.91 15.01
C ARG A 29 0.02 13.96 14.88
N ALA A 30 -0.25 15.20 15.30
CA ALA A 30 0.78 16.24 15.34
C ALA A 30 1.95 15.88 16.26
N LEU A 31 1.65 15.33 17.44
CA LEU A 31 2.66 14.87 18.40
C LEU A 31 3.44 13.66 17.89
N ASP A 32 2.75 12.70 17.26
CA ASP A 32 3.39 11.51 16.70
C ASP A 32 4.31 11.85 15.53
N LEU A 33 3.86 12.76 14.66
CA LEU A 33 4.67 13.30 13.58
C LEU A 33 5.93 14.00 14.10
N LEU A 34 5.80 14.82 15.16
CA LEU A 34 6.95 15.48 15.79
C LEU A 34 7.91 14.48 16.41
N ARG A 35 7.40 13.45 17.10
CA ARG A 35 8.20 12.38 17.70
C ARG A 35 9.03 11.65 16.64
N VAL A 36 8.40 11.17 15.57
CA VAL A 36 9.09 10.45 14.49
C VAL A 36 10.09 11.38 13.76
N SER A 37 9.78 12.68 13.63
CA SER A 37 10.71 13.66 13.08
C SER A 37 11.99 13.78 13.92
N GLY A 38 11.86 13.77 15.25
CA GLY A 38 12.99 13.75 16.17
C GLY A 38 13.83 12.49 16.04
N GLU A 39 13.19 11.32 15.96
CA GLU A 39 13.88 10.03 15.77
C GLU A 39 14.66 9.97 14.45
N LEU A 40 14.11 10.54 13.37
CA LEU A 40 14.80 10.62 12.09
C LEU A 40 15.99 11.58 12.12
N ALA A 41 15.83 12.75 12.76
CA ALA A 41 16.93 13.70 12.93
C ALA A 41 18.09 13.10 13.74
N ASP A 42 17.77 12.38 14.82
CA ASP A 42 18.75 11.68 15.65
C ASP A 42 19.48 10.57 14.86
N ARG A 43 18.74 9.77 14.08
CA ARG A 43 19.32 8.74 13.21
C ARG A 43 20.28 9.33 12.16
N GLU A 44 20.00 10.53 11.66
CA GLU A 44 20.88 11.25 10.72
C GLU A 44 22.05 11.99 11.41
N ASN A 45 22.14 11.94 12.75
CA ASN A 45 23.04 12.77 13.56
C ASN A 45 22.92 14.27 13.20
N ALA A 46 21.70 14.72 12.87
CA ALA A 46 21.43 16.10 12.53
C ALA A 46 21.49 16.97 13.80
N ALA A 47 21.95 18.22 13.67
CA ALA A 47 22.01 19.16 14.79
C ALA A 47 20.62 19.56 15.34
N GLY A 48 19.55 19.30 14.59
CA GLY A 48 18.19 19.60 14.98
C GLY A 48 17.15 19.08 13.99
N VAL A 49 15.88 19.17 14.37
CA VAL A 49 14.74 18.80 13.54
C VAL A 49 14.42 19.95 12.59
N GLY A 50 14.19 19.65 11.32
CA GLY A 50 13.83 20.62 10.28
C GLY A 50 12.75 20.04 9.39
N GLU A 51 12.26 20.81 8.44
CA GLU A 51 11.13 20.41 7.57
C GLU A 51 11.36 19.10 6.83
N LYS A 52 12.60 18.83 6.41
CA LYS A 52 12.96 17.57 5.75
C LYS A 52 12.60 16.35 6.62
N HIS A 53 12.88 16.42 7.93
CA HIS A 53 12.61 15.33 8.86
C HIS A 53 11.10 15.16 9.07
N VAL A 54 10.34 16.26 9.06
CA VAL A 54 8.86 16.22 9.16
C VAL A 54 8.24 15.55 7.94
N ARG A 55 8.68 15.88 6.73
CA ARG A 55 8.19 15.23 5.51
C ARG A 55 8.55 13.75 5.46
N MET A 56 9.78 13.41 5.84
CA MET A 56 10.21 12.00 5.94
C MET A 56 9.41 11.25 7.03
N ALA A 57 9.12 11.90 8.16
CA ALA A 57 8.31 11.32 9.21
C ALA A 57 6.89 11.04 8.73
N GLN A 58 6.29 11.96 7.97
CA GLN A 58 4.97 11.77 7.37
C GLN A 58 4.95 10.53 6.47
N GLU A 59 5.87 10.47 5.49
CA GLU A 59 5.95 9.34 4.56
C GLU A 59 6.19 8.02 5.30
N LYS A 60 7.05 8.04 6.33
CA LYS A 60 7.34 6.88 7.17
C LYS A 60 6.09 6.40 7.92
N ILE A 61 5.37 7.30 8.58
CA ILE A 61 4.15 6.96 9.34
C ILE A 61 3.10 6.37 8.40
N GLU A 62 2.82 7.05 7.27
CA GLU A 62 1.85 6.57 6.28
C GLU A 62 2.22 5.18 5.77
N THR A 63 3.50 4.95 5.48
CA THR A 63 3.97 3.67 5.00
C THR A 63 3.92 2.57 6.07
N ASP A 64 4.32 2.88 7.30
CA ASP A 64 4.32 1.89 8.39
C ASP A 64 2.88 1.50 8.76
N SER A 65 1.94 2.46 8.77
CA SER A 65 0.51 2.17 8.92
C SER A 65 -0.04 1.30 7.79
N MET A 66 0.33 1.56 6.54
CA MET A 66 -0.06 0.71 5.41
C MET A 66 0.46 -0.72 5.58
N VAL A 67 1.73 -0.88 5.94
CA VAL A 67 2.36 -2.19 6.18
C VAL A 67 1.63 -2.96 7.28
N GLU A 68 1.29 -2.29 8.38
CA GLU A 68 0.50 -2.87 9.47
C GLU A 68 -0.90 -3.31 8.99
N CYS A 69 -1.60 -2.46 8.24
CA CYS A 69 -2.89 -2.81 7.65
C CYS A 69 -2.78 -4.06 6.75
N VAL A 70 -1.80 -4.11 5.84
CA VAL A 70 -1.59 -5.27 4.95
C VAL A 70 -1.27 -6.53 5.74
N SER A 71 -0.49 -6.43 6.81
CA SER A 71 -0.11 -7.58 7.63
C SER A 71 -1.31 -8.25 8.32
N THR A 72 -2.32 -7.47 8.70
CA THR A 72 -3.53 -7.92 9.40
C THR A 72 -4.65 -8.36 8.44
N LEU A 73 -4.47 -8.20 7.13
CA LEU A 73 -5.48 -8.58 6.13
C LEU A 73 -5.80 -10.10 6.16
N PRO A 74 -7.07 -10.47 5.93
CA PRO A 74 -7.45 -11.86 5.70
C PRO A 74 -6.72 -12.47 4.49
N THR A 75 -6.51 -13.79 4.50
CA THR A 75 -5.81 -14.50 3.42
C THR A 75 -6.42 -14.23 2.04
N GLN A 76 -7.75 -14.16 1.93
CA GLN A 76 -8.42 -13.86 0.67
C GLN A 76 -8.11 -12.44 0.14
N SER A 77 -8.07 -11.44 1.03
CA SER A 77 -7.71 -10.07 0.67
C SER A 77 -6.23 -9.98 0.25
N LYS A 78 -5.34 -10.70 0.94
CA LYS A 78 -3.93 -10.79 0.57
C LYS A 78 -3.72 -11.50 -0.78
N ALA A 79 -4.51 -12.54 -1.09
CA ALA A 79 -4.46 -13.20 -2.39
C ALA A 79 -4.90 -12.27 -3.54
N VAL A 80 -5.92 -11.43 -3.31
CA VAL A 80 -6.31 -10.37 -4.28
C VAL A 80 -5.19 -9.36 -4.47
N LEU A 81 -4.58 -8.89 -3.37
CA LEU A 81 -3.46 -7.96 -3.41
C LEU A 81 -2.25 -8.55 -4.15
N TYR A 82 -1.96 -9.83 -3.92
CA TYR A 82 -0.89 -10.55 -4.61
C TYR A 82 -1.16 -10.68 -6.11
N ALA A 83 -2.41 -10.93 -6.52
CA ALA A 83 -2.79 -10.92 -7.93
C ALA A 83 -2.50 -9.58 -8.62
N MET A 84 -2.71 -8.47 -7.91
CA MET A 84 -2.40 -7.13 -8.39
C MET A 84 -0.88 -6.91 -8.50
N LEU A 85 -0.10 -7.34 -7.52
CA LEU A 85 1.37 -7.27 -7.56
C LEU A 85 1.94 -8.02 -8.76
N ILE A 86 1.43 -9.22 -9.07
CA ILE A 86 1.86 -9.97 -10.25
C ILE A 86 1.58 -9.20 -11.54
N LEU A 87 0.40 -8.58 -11.67
CA LEU A 87 0.07 -7.76 -12.85
C LEU A 87 1.03 -6.58 -13.02
N GLU A 88 1.43 -5.94 -11.92
CA GLU A 88 2.42 -4.88 -11.95
C GLU A 88 3.81 -5.38 -12.35
N GLN A 89 4.26 -6.52 -11.80
CA GLN A 89 5.51 -7.18 -12.19
C GLN A 89 5.52 -7.63 -13.67
N MET A 90 4.34 -7.88 -14.25
CA MET A 90 4.19 -8.11 -15.68
C MET A 90 4.41 -6.85 -16.53
N GLY A 91 4.58 -5.68 -15.91
CA GLY A 91 4.76 -4.39 -16.57
C GLY A 91 3.47 -3.59 -16.78
N LYS A 92 2.32 -4.07 -16.25
CA LYS A 92 1.06 -3.34 -16.34
C LYS A 92 0.95 -2.36 -15.17
N ARG A 93 1.22 -1.08 -15.44
CA ARG A 93 1.05 0.00 -14.45
C ARG A 93 -0.40 0.28 -14.07
N ILE A 94 -1.33 0.03 -15.00
CA ILE A 94 -2.77 0.16 -14.78
C ILE A 94 -3.40 -1.18 -15.15
N PHE A 95 -4.17 -1.74 -14.24
CA PHE A 95 -4.88 -3.00 -14.42
C PHE A 95 -6.35 -2.88 -14.01
N THR A 96 -7.18 -3.80 -14.51
CA THR A 96 -8.64 -3.77 -14.40
C THR A 96 -9.16 -4.88 -13.48
N SER A 97 -10.40 -4.74 -13.00
CA SER A 97 -11.01 -5.75 -12.12
C SER A 97 -11.13 -7.14 -12.77
N GLY A 98 -11.30 -7.17 -14.09
CA GLY A 98 -11.31 -8.41 -14.86
C GLY A 98 -9.95 -9.11 -14.85
N GLU A 99 -8.86 -8.36 -15.05
CA GLU A 99 -7.49 -8.91 -15.04
C GLU A 99 -7.11 -9.43 -13.67
N VAL A 100 -7.40 -8.66 -12.61
CA VAL A 100 -7.18 -9.09 -11.22
C VAL A 100 -7.95 -10.38 -10.93
N THR A 101 -9.20 -10.47 -11.38
CA THR A 101 -10.02 -11.68 -11.19
C THR A 101 -9.41 -12.90 -11.87
N VAL A 102 -8.83 -12.75 -13.06
CA VAL A 102 -8.18 -13.87 -13.79
C VAL A 102 -6.97 -14.38 -13.02
N VAL A 103 -6.06 -13.48 -12.63
CA VAL A 103 -4.84 -13.87 -11.91
C VAL A 103 -5.17 -14.42 -10.51
N TYR A 104 -6.13 -13.81 -9.80
CA TYR A 104 -6.59 -14.28 -8.50
C TYR A 104 -7.10 -15.73 -8.56
N ARG A 105 -7.83 -16.13 -9.62
CA ARG A 105 -8.34 -17.51 -9.73
C ARG A 105 -7.23 -18.54 -9.89
N GLU A 106 -6.13 -18.18 -10.53
CA GLU A 106 -4.97 -19.07 -10.65
C GLU A 106 -4.26 -19.18 -9.30
N ILE A 107 -4.05 -18.06 -8.61
CA ILE A 107 -3.49 -18.04 -7.26
C ILE A 107 -4.33 -18.89 -6.32
N ALA A 108 -5.64 -18.61 -6.21
CA ALA A 108 -6.53 -19.30 -5.29
C ALA A 108 -6.51 -20.82 -5.50
N ARG A 109 -6.41 -21.28 -6.75
CA ARG A 109 -6.30 -22.71 -7.08
C ARG A 109 -4.96 -23.33 -6.68
N LEU A 110 -3.86 -22.57 -6.72
CA LEU A 110 -2.53 -23.06 -6.35
C LEU A 110 -2.34 -23.21 -4.84
N ILE A 111 -2.95 -22.33 -4.06
CA ILE A 111 -2.88 -22.34 -2.59
C ILE A 111 -4.12 -22.94 -1.93
N ASP A 112 -4.90 -23.72 -2.67
CA ASP A 112 -6.08 -24.46 -2.20
C ASP A 112 -7.12 -23.58 -1.47
N LEU A 113 -7.31 -22.34 -1.94
CA LEU A 113 -8.35 -21.43 -1.47
C LEU A 113 -9.64 -21.56 -2.27
N ASP A 114 -10.76 -21.32 -1.59
CA ASP A 114 -12.04 -21.16 -2.26
C ASP A 114 -12.01 -20.00 -3.26
N VAL A 115 -12.38 -20.30 -4.50
CA VAL A 115 -12.45 -19.31 -5.56
C VAL A 115 -13.64 -18.39 -5.34
N LEU A 116 -13.35 -17.13 -5.00
CA LEU A 116 -14.35 -16.09 -4.80
C LEU A 116 -15.07 -15.71 -6.10
N THR A 117 -16.31 -15.23 -5.94
CA THR A 117 -17.07 -14.64 -7.04
C THR A 117 -16.48 -13.31 -7.46
N HIS A 118 -16.70 -12.91 -8.72
CA HIS A 118 -16.25 -11.61 -9.24
C HIS A 118 -16.74 -10.43 -8.38
N ARG A 119 -17.98 -10.53 -7.86
CA ARG A 119 -18.55 -9.52 -6.95
C ARG A 119 -17.70 -9.37 -5.70
N ARG A 120 -17.41 -10.48 -5.00
CA ARG A 120 -16.62 -10.43 -3.77
C ARG A 120 -15.20 -9.91 -4.00
N ILE A 121 -14.57 -10.28 -5.11
CA ILE A 121 -13.24 -9.75 -5.48
C ILE A 121 -13.31 -8.23 -5.67
N THR A 122 -14.36 -7.71 -6.33
CA THR A 122 -14.55 -6.26 -6.51
C THR A 122 -14.80 -5.54 -5.19
N ASP A 123 -15.50 -6.19 -4.24
CA ASP A 123 -15.70 -5.67 -2.89
C ASP A 123 -14.36 -5.58 -2.15
N LEU A 124 -13.54 -6.64 -2.18
CA LEU A 124 -12.20 -6.67 -1.57
C LEU A 124 -11.26 -5.62 -2.18
N ILE A 125 -11.31 -5.39 -3.49
CA ILE A 125 -10.59 -4.30 -4.15
C ILE A 125 -11.01 -2.94 -3.58
N SER A 126 -12.30 -2.76 -3.34
CA SER A 126 -12.82 -1.50 -2.79
C SER A 126 -12.39 -1.32 -1.33
N GLU A 127 -12.37 -2.40 -0.55
CA GLU A 127 -11.81 -2.42 0.82
C GLU A 127 -10.32 -2.02 0.81
N LEU A 128 -9.51 -2.60 -0.09
CA LEU A 128 -8.09 -2.25 -0.24
C LEU A 128 -7.88 -0.78 -0.62
N ASN A 129 -8.75 -0.22 -1.46
CA ASN A 129 -8.72 1.19 -1.81
C ASN A 129 -9.08 2.08 -0.62
N MET A 130 -10.07 1.70 0.18
CA MET A 130 -10.45 2.45 1.39
C MET A 130 -9.34 2.45 2.45
N LEU A 131 -8.52 1.38 2.49
CA LEU A 131 -7.34 1.30 3.35
C LEU A 131 -6.13 2.09 2.81
N GLY A 132 -6.23 2.68 1.61
CA GLY A 132 -5.12 3.42 0.99
C GLY A 132 -3.98 2.53 0.50
N VAL A 133 -4.21 1.21 0.37
CA VAL A 133 -3.19 0.26 -0.12
C VAL A 133 -3.03 0.34 -1.63
N ILE A 134 -4.13 0.65 -2.33
CA ILE A 134 -4.18 0.81 -3.79
C ILE A 134 -5.01 2.03 -4.15
N ASN A 135 -4.84 2.52 -5.37
CA ASN A 135 -5.72 3.53 -5.94
C ASN A 135 -6.61 2.93 -7.00
N THR A 136 -7.85 3.43 -7.06
CA THR A 136 -8.83 2.98 -8.05
C THR A 136 -9.57 4.16 -8.67
N ARG A 137 -9.93 4.03 -9.95
CA ARG A 137 -10.78 4.99 -10.66
C ARG A 137 -11.78 4.28 -11.55
N VAL A 138 -13.02 4.76 -11.57
CA VAL A 138 -14.06 4.23 -12.47
C VAL A 138 -13.97 4.97 -13.80
N VAL A 139 -13.71 4.23 -14.87
CA VAL A 139 -13.66 4.76 -16.24
C VAL A 139 -14.87 4.23 -17.03
N SER A 140 -15.57 5.13 -17.72
CA SER A 140 -16.61 4.78 -18.67
C SER A 140 -15.99 4.48 -20.03
N ARG A 141 -16.25 3.31 -20.60
CA ARG A 141 -15.82 2.89 -21.93
C ARG A 141 -16.97 2.94 -22.94
N GLY A 142 -17.99 3.78 -22.69
CA GLY A 142 -19.15 3.94 -23.57
C GLY A 142 -19.95 2.63 -23.69
N ARG A 143 -20.12 2.12 -24.92
CA ARG A 143 -20.87 0.88 -25.17
C ARG A 143 -20.26 -0.37 -24.52
N TYR A 144 -18.99 -0.32 -24.14
CA TYR A 144 -18.28 -1.40 -23.46
C TYR A 144 -18.44 -1.38 -21.93
N GLY A 145 -19.29 -0.50 -21.40
CA GLY A 145 -19.62 -0.44 -19.98
C GLY A 145 -18.65 0.40 -19.14
N ARG A 146 -18.67 0.17 -17.82
CA ARG A 146 -17.82 0.87 -16.84
C ARG A 146 -16.83 -0.14 -16.25
N THR A 147 -15.58 0.26 -16.09
CA THR A 147 -14.52 -0.58 -15.51
C THR A 147 -13.78 0.20 -14.44
N LYS A 148 -13.34 -0.51 -13.39
CA LYS A 148 -12.39 0.02 -12.41
C LYS A 148 -10.98 -0.21 -12.92
N GLU A 149 -10.26 0.88 -13.14
CA GLU A 149 -8.81 0.88 -13.34
C GLU A 149 -8.13 1.10 -12.00
N MET A 150 -6.99 0.43 -11.80
CA MET A 150 -6.30 0.35 -10.52
C MET A 150 -4.79 0.37 -10.71
N TRP A 151 -4.08 0.93 -9.74
CA TRP A 151 -2.62 1.02 -9.72
C TRP A 151 -2.12 1.10 -8.27
N PHE A 152 -0.83 0.81 -8.08
CA PHE A 152 -0.13 1.02 -6.81
C PHE A 152 0.59 2.36 -6.79
N ASP A 153 0.78 2.90 -5.58
CA ASP A 153 1.65 4.05 -5.36
C ASP A 153 3.13 3.63 -5.20
N ALA A 154 4.00 4.60 -4.94
CA ALA A 154 5.45 4.41 -4.82
C ALA A 154 5.87 3.39 -3.74
N THR A 155 4.96 2.99 -2.85
CA THR A 155 5.16 2.04 -1.74
C THR A 155 5.00 0.55 -2.11
N THR A 156 4.83 0.23 -3.40
CA THR A 156 4.69 -1.14 -3.92
C THR A 156 5.70 -2.14 -3.34
N SER A 157 6.98 -1.76 -3.28
CA SER A 157 8.07 -2.64 -2.84
C SER A 157 7.91 -3.13 -1.41
N LYS A 158 7.36 -2.30 -0.51
CA LYS A 158 7.09 -2.68 0.87
C LYS A 158 5.87 -3.57 0.99
N ILE A 159 4.86 -3.37 0.15
CA ILE A 159 3.68 -4.25 0.08
C ILE A 159 4.14 -5.66 -0.32
N GLU A 160 5.02 -5.76 -1.31
CA GLU A 160 5.63 -7.03 -1.73
C GLU A 160 6.41 -7.70 -0.59
N GLU A 161 7.22 -6.95 0.16
CA GLU A 161 7.96 -7.47 1.31
C GLU A 161 7.04 -8.06 2.40
N VAL A 162 5.90 -7.42 2.67
CA VAL A 162 4.93 -7.92 3.66
C VAL A 162 4.21 -9.16 3.16
N ILE A 163 3.78 -9.16 1.90
CA ILE A 163 3.05 -10.28 1.30
C ILE A 163 3.94 -11.52 1.17
N THR A 164 5.21 -11.34 0.81
CA THR A 164 6.20 -12.43 0.71
C THR A 164 6.66 -12.97 2.06
N ARG A 165 6.26 -12.38 3.18
CA ARG A 165 6.46 -12.95 4.52
C ARG A 165 5.29 -13.81 4.99
N ASP A 166 4.13 -13.74 4.33
CA ASP A 166 2.95 -14.51 4.74
C ASP A 166 3.15 -16.00 4.43
N PRO A 167 3.20 -16.89 5.44
CA PRO A 167 3.50 -18.31 5.23
C PRO A 167 2.56 -19.00 4.24
N ARG A 168 1.32 -18.53 4.10
CA ARG A 168 0.33 -19.09 3.15
C ARG A 168 0.58 -18.64 1.71
N LEU A 169 1.27 -17.52 1.52
CA LEU A 169 1.64 -16.96 0.21
C LEU A 169 3.11 -17.25 -0.15
N VAL A 170 3.88 -17.80 0.78
CA VAL A 170 5.23 -18.35 0.54
C VAL A 170 5.15 -19.82 0.11
N ASP A 171 3.99 -20.28 -0.35
CA ASP A 171 3.86 -21.62 -0.90
C ASP A 171 4.84 -21.79 -2.08
N GLN A 172 5.64 -22.85 -2.07
CA GLN A 172 6.54 -23.17 -3.19
C GLN A 172 5.79 -23.25 -4.53
N ARG A 173 4.50 -23.59 -4.51
CA ARG A 173 3.62 -23.63 -5.69
C ARG A 173 3.38 -22.26 -6.31
N LEU A 174 3.47 -21.17 -5.54
CA LEU A 174 3.39 -19.81 -6.09
C LEU A 174 4.68 -19.41 -6.83
N LYS A 175 5.81 -20.06 -6.57
CA LYS A 175 7.05 -19.88 -7.36
C LYS A 175 6.97 -20.59 -8.72
N GLU A 176 6.09 -21.58 -8.85
CA GLU A 176 5.79 -22.28 -10.11
C GLU A 176 4.82 -21.48 -10.99
N LEU A 177 4.32 -20.35 -10.49
CA LEU A 177 3.39 -19.49 -11.20
C LEU A 177 4.13 -18.84 -12.37
N ASP A 178 3.99 -19.45 -13.55
CA ASP A 178 4.68 -19.03 -14.76
C ASP A 178 4.13 -17.67 -15.23
N ILE A 179 4.87 -16.61 -14.91
CA ILE A 179 4.57 -15.24 -15.31
C ILE A 179 4.45 -15.14 -16.84
N ASN A 180 5.18 -15.95 -17.62
CA ASN A 180 5.06 -15.94 -19.08
C ASN A 180 3.73 -16.54 -19.53
N ARG A 181 3.25 -17.60 -18.87
CA ARG A 181 1.93 -18.18 -19.12
C ARG A 181 0.82 -17.16 -18.81
N LEU A 182 0.92 -16.46 -17.67
CA LEU A 182 -0.03 -15.38 -17.36
C LEU A 182 0.01 -14.26 -18.39
N ARG A 183 1.21 -13.84 -18.84
CA ARG A 183 1.36 -12.82 -19.90
C ARG A 183 0.67 -13.25 -21.19
N ALA A 184 0.71 -14.52 -21.56
CA ALA A 184 0.05 -15.06 -22.74
C ALA A 184 -1.49 -14.99 -22.65
N MET A 185 -2.08 -15.01 -21.45
CA MET A 185 -3.53 -14.91 -21.25
C MET A 185 -4.10 -13.51 -21.52
N PHE A 186 -3.24 -12.48 -21.61
CA PHE A 186 -3.63 -11.09 -21.83
C PHE A 186 -3.08 -10.51 -23.15
N ARG A 187 -2.58 -11.36 -24.04
CA ARG A 187 -2.16 -10.99 -25.40
C ARG A 187 -3.30 -11.13 -26.40
#